data_AF-A0A7S2MPA0-F1
#
_entry.id   AF-A0A7S2MPA0-F1
#
_cell.length_a   1.000
_cell.length_b   1.000
_cell.length_c   1.000
_cell.angle_alpha   90.00
_cell.angle_beta   90.00
_cell.angle_gamma   90.00
#
_symmetry.space_group_name_H-M   'P 1'
#
loop_
_entity.id
_entity.type
_entity.pdbx_description
1 polymer ?
#
loop_
_entity_poly.entity_id
_entity_poly.type
_entity_poly.pdbx_seq_one_letter_code
_entity_poly.pdbx_strand_id
1 'polypeptide(L)'
;IKYTKEQLKAWEYPEYDPNYDNPEWLKEQWRKEDEDPRLNPNLLLDPKDPEYWHNVTRRPYAKALLRTEEHWNGRKNLWLQQFENVKEANDYRGLVVEQLEDCNVETKRLVQPILKHRIIEVFLMHIYKEALEQDHDFAELLQREDNFRSLCQFRDKIDLE
;
A
#
# COMPACT_ATOMS: atom_id res chain seq x y z
N ILE A 1 -21.92 -0.36 11.36
CA ILE A 1 -21.37 -1.72 11.57
C ILE A 1 -20.53 -1.65 12.85
N LYS A 2 -20.82 -2.47 13.87
CA LYS A 2 -19.96 -2.57 15.07
C LYS A 2 -19.10 -3.82 14.93
N TYR A 3 -17.78 -3.65 14.91
CA TYR A 3 -16.82 -4.75 14.86
C TYR A 3 -16.56 -5.29 16.26
N THR A 4 -16.27 -6.59 16.38
CA THR A 4 -15.93 -7.19 17.69
C THR A 4 -14.48 -6.86 18.06
N LYS A 5 -14.15 -6.89 19.36
CA LYS A 5 -12.77 -6.66 19.85
C LYS A 5 -11.77 -7.66 19.26
N GLU A 6 -12.21 -8.90 19.05
CA GLU A 6 -11.40 -9.95 18.43
C GLU A 6 -11.10 -9.65 16.96
N GLN A 7 -12.08 -9.13 16.21
CA GLN A 7 -11.87 -8.70 14.82
C GLN A 7 -10.90 -7.52 14.74
N LEU A 8 -11.07 -6.52 15.61
CA LEU A 8 -10.18 -5.37 15.70
C LEU A 8 -8.74 -5.81 16.03
N LYS A 9 -8.59 -6.74 16.98
CA LYS A 9 -7.28 -7.29 17.33
C LYS A 9 -6.64 -8.08 16.19
N ALA A 10 -7.42 -8.89 15.47
CA ALA A 10 -6.94 -9.63 14.29
C ALA A 10 -6.49 -8.70 13.15
N TRP A 11 -7.07 -7.50 13.06
CA TRP A 11 -6.68 -6.46 12.11
C TRP A 11 -5.64 -5.48 12.66
N GLU A 12 -5.01 -5.82 13.79
CA GLU A 12 -3.96 -5.03 14.44
C GLU A 12 -4.41 -3.60 14.80
N TYR A 13 -5.70 -3.43 15.15
CA TYR A 13 -6.17 -2.15 15.67
C TYR A 13 -5.49 -1.83 17.00
N PRO A 14 -5.21 -0.54 17.25
CA PRO A 14 -4.70 -0.10 18.53
C PRO A 14 -5.64 -0.50 19.67
N GLU A 15 -5.11 -1.27 20.64
CA GLU A 15 -5.83 -1.58 21.87
C GLU A 15 -5.95 -0.30 22.73
N TYR A 16 -7.13 -0.08 23.32
CA TYR A 16 -7.39 0.99 24.28
C TYR A 16 -7.85 0.39 25.62
N ASP A 17 -7.76 1.18 26.68
CA ASP A 17 -8.13 0.73 28.03
C ASP A 17 -9.61 0.28 28.07
N PRO A 18 -9.90 -0.97 28.47
CA PRO A 18 -11.27 -1.49 28.54
C PRO A 18 -12.21 -0.66 29.41
N ASN A 19 -11.69 0.12 30.37
CA ASN A 19 -12.49 1.00 31.22
C ASN A 19 -13.23 2.09 30.42
N TYR A 20 -12.75 2.45 29.23
CA TYR A 20 -13.43 3.39 28.33
C TYR A 20 -14.77 2.86 27.81
N ASP A 21 -15.02 1.54 27.84
CA ASP A 21 -16.32 0.97 27.47
C ASP A 21 -17.35 1.05 28.61
N ASN A 22 -16.94 1.40 29.84
CA ASN A 22 -17.83 1.54 30.99
C ASN A 22 -18.35 2.98 31.10
N PRO A 23 -19.66 3.23 30.85
CA PRO A 23 -20.22 4.58 30.85
C PRO A 23 -20.14 5.27 32.22
N GLU A 24 -20.25 4.52 33.32
CA GLU A 24 -20.21 5.08 34.67
C GLU A 24 -18.78 5.47 35.08
N TRP A 25 -17.80 4.65 34.70
CA TRP A 25 -16.39 5.01 34.87
C TRP A 25 -16.04 6.25 34.07
N LEU A 26 -16.51 6.35 32.82
CA LEU A 26 -16.25 7.49 31.94
C LEU A 26 -16.82 8.80 32.51
N LYS A 27 -18.05 8.76 33.02
CA LYS A 27 -18.68 9.92 33.70
C LYS A 27 -17.88 10.37 34.92
N GLU A 28 -17.44 9.42 35.75
CA GLU A 28 -16.65 9.73 36.94
C GLU A 28 -15.26 10.26 36.58
N GLN A 29 -14.64 9.75 35.51
CA GLN A 29 -13.39 10.31 35.00
C GLN A 29 -13.57 11.74 34.48
N TRP A 30 -14.61 12.02 33.70
CA TRP A 30 -14.90 13.38 33.24
C TRP A 30 -15.13 14.34 34.40
N ARG A 31 -15.89 13.91 35.42
CA ARG A 31 -16.10 14.70 36.64
C ARG A 31 -14.77 15.02 37.34
N LYS A 32 -13.89 14.03 37.48
CA LYS A 32 -12.57 14.20 38.08
C LYS A 32 -11.65 15.10 37.25
N GLU A 33 -11.72 15.02 35.93
CA GLU A 33 -10.94 15.88 35.03
C GLU A 33 -11.42 17.35 35.05
N ASP A 34 -12.67 17.60 35.43
CA ASP A 34 -13.23 18.94 35.58
C ASP A 34 -12.91 19.56 36.97
N GLU A 35 -12.74 18.71 37.98
CA GLU A 35 -12.56 19.14 39.38
C GLU A 35 -11.09 19.14 39.86
N ASP A 36 -10.22 18.25 39.36
CA ASP A 36 -8.86 18.05 39.88
C ASP A 36 -7.74 18.42 38.87
N PRO A 37 -6.97 19.50 39.10
CA PRO A 37 -5.82 19.89 38.29
C PRO A 37 -4.72 18.81 38.18
N ARG A 38 -4.64 17.86 39.13
CA ARG A 38 -3.67 16.76 39.09
C ARG A 38 -4.02 15.71 38.04
N LEU A 39 -5.32 15.54 37.78
CA LEU A 39 -5.84 14.62 36.77
C LEU A 39 -6.00 15.31 35.42
N ASN A 40 -6.27 16.61 35.42
CA ASN A 40 -6.29 17.44 34.23
C ASN A 40 -5.33 18.64 34.33
N PRO A 41 -4.08 18.49 33.85
CA PRO A 41 -3.11 19.58 33.82
C PRO A 41 -3.57 20.79 32.99
N ASN A 42 -4.57 20.60 32.11
CA ASN A 42 -5.11 21.66 31.26
C ASN A 42 -6.21 22.50 31.90
N LEU A 43 -6.64 22.18 33.12
CA LEU A 43 -7.76 22.88 33.77
C LEU A 43 -7.50 24.39 33.90
N LEU A 44 -6.23 24.79 34.01
CA LEU A 44 -5.80 26.18 34.20
C LEU A 44 -4.98 26.73 33.03
N LEU A 45 -4.80 25.95 31.95
CA LEU A 45 -3.99 26.37 30.80
C LEU A 45 -4.88 26.99 29.71
N ASP A 46 -4.38 28.05 29.06
CA ASP A 46 -5.04 28.64 27.90
C ASP A 46 -4.98 27.64 26.72
N PRO A 47 -6.08 27.35 26.01
CA PRO A 47 -6.08 26.54 24.79
C PRO A 47 -5.14 27.03 23.67
N LYS A 48 -4.70 28.30 23.73
CA LYS A 48 -3.70 28.87 22.82
C LYS A 48 -2.26 28.51 23.19
N ASP A 49 -2.01 28.03 24.41
CA ASP A 49 -0.69 27.59 24.85
C ASP A 49 -0.33 26.24 24.19
N PRO A 50 0.85 26.11 23.56
CA PRO A 50 1.33 24.81 23.05
C PRO A 50 1.30 23.68 24.10
N GLU A 51 1.51 23.99 25.38
CA GLU A 51 1.50 23.00 26.46
C GLU A 51 0.12 22.34 26.64
N TYR A 52 -0.96 23.09 26.36
CA TYR A 52 -2.32 22.56 26.36
C TYR A 52 -2.45 21.37 25.41
N TRP A 53 -1.98 21.53 24.15
CA TRP A 53 -2.05 20.47 23.13
C TRP A 53 -1.12 19.30 23.42
N HIS A 54 0.05 19.56 24.02
CA HIS A 54 0.93 18.49 24.50
C HIS A 54 0.28 17.62 25.58
N ASN A 55 -0.49 18.21 26.48
CA ASN A 55 -1.20 17.47 27.50
C ASN A 55 -2.42 16.72 26.94
N VAL A 56 -3.15 17.32 25.99
CA VAL A 56 -4.27 16.63 25.30
C VAL A 56 -3.78 15.37 24.60
N THR A 57 -2.69 15.47 23.83
CA THR A 57 -2.12 14.34 23.07
C THR A 57 -1.54 13.24 23.97
N ARG A 58 -1.21 13.55 25.23
CA ARG A 58 -0.70 12.56 26.20
C ARG A 58 -1.79 11.68 26.80
N ARG A 59 -3.06 12.09 26.75
CA ARG A 59 -4.18 11.36 27.35
C ARG A 59 -4.38 10.00 26.66
N PRO A 60 -4.70 8.92 27.39
CA PRO A 60 -4.76 7.59 26.79
C PRO A 60 -5.83 7.45 25.71
N TYR A 61 -6.99 8.09 25.86
CA TYR A 61 -8.03 8.10 24.82
C TYR A 61 -7.58 8.87 23.56
N ALA A 62 -6.87 9.99 23.73
CA ALA A 62 -6.37 10.78 22.61
C ALA A 62 -5.30 10.00 21.84
N LYS A 63 -4.41 9.30 22.54
CA LYS A 63 -3.45 8.37 21.92
C LYS A 63 -4.15 7.26 21.13
N ALA A 64 -5.21 6.66 21.67
CA ALA A 64 -5.96 5.62 20.98
C ALA A 64 -6.63 6.14 19.70
N LEU A 65 -7.20 7.35 19.75
CA LEU A 65 -7.81 8.00 18.59
C LEU A 65 -6.76 8.36 17.53
N LEU A 66 -5.65 8.98 17.92
CA LEU A 66 -4.54 9.31 17.02
C LEU A 66 -3.95 8.07 16.34
N ARG A 67 -3.69 6.99 17.11
CA ARG A 67 -3.19 5.73 16.54
C ARG A 67 -4.17 5.11 15.55
N THR A 68 -5.48 5.25 15.81
CA THR A 68 -6.52 4.74 14.91
C THR A 68 -6.54 5.55 13.61
N GLU A 69 -6.43 6.87 13.70
CA GLU A 69 -6.31 7.76 12.55
C GLU A 69 -5.02 7.46 11.75
N GLU A 70 -3.88 7.30 12.41
CA GLU A 70 -2.61 6.90 11.80
C GLU A 70 -2.71 5.56 11.08
N HIS A 71 -3.33 4.55 11.71
CA HIS A 71 -3.57 3.25 11.11
C HIS A 71 -4.39 3.35 9.81
N TRP A 72 -5.50 4.12 9.84
CA TRP A 72 -6.34 4.32 8.65
C TRP A 72 -5.63 5.11 7.55
N ASN A 73 -4.89 6.15 7.91
CA ASN A 73 -4.09 6.92 6.97
C ASN A 73 -2.99 6.06 6.34
N GLY A 74 -2.32 5.21 7.13
CA GLY A 74 -1.35 4.24 6.63
C GLY A 74 -1.95 3.27 5.61
N ARG A 75 -3.11 2.68 5.94
CA ARG A 75 -3.83 1.79 5.01
C ARG A 75 -4.29 2.50 3.74
N LYS A 76 -4.82 3.72 3.87
CA LYS A 76 -5.21 4.54 2.73
C LYS A 76 -4.02 4.80 1.81
N ASN A 77 -2.87 5.19 2.37
CA ASN A 77 -1.65 5.43 1.60
C ASN A 77 -1.17 4.16 0.89
N LEU A 78 -1.20 3.01 1.57
CA LEU A 78 -0.87 1.72 0.95
C LEU A 78 -1.81 1.40 -0.22
N TRP A 79 -3.11 1.62 -0.07
CA TRP A 79 -4.08 1.40 -1.14
C TRP A 79 -3.88 2.34 -2.32
N LEU A 80 -3.57 3.62 -2.06
CA LEU A 80 -3.23 4.57 -3.11
C LEU A 80 -1.95 4.14 -3.85
N GLN A 81 -0.93 3.69 -3.14
CA GLN A 81 0.30 3.17 -3.76
C GLN A 81 0.02 1.92 -4.60
N GLN A 82 -0.77 0.97 -4.09
CA GLN A 82 -1.16 -0.22 -4.85
C GLN A 82 -1.97 0.14 -6.09
N PHE A 83 -2.87 1.11 -5.99
CA PHE A 83 -3.66 1.60 -7.11
C PHE A 83 -2.76 2.21 -8.20
N GLU A 84 -1.83 3.10 -7.82
CA GLU A 84 -0.89 3.68 -8.78
C GLU A 84 0.01 2.61 -9.42
N ASN A 85 0.52 1.64 -8.64
CA ASN A 85 1.30 0.53 -9.20
C ASN A 85 0.52 -0.29 -10.23
N VAL A 86 -0.78 -0.55 -9.99
CA VAL A 86 -1.64 -1.28 -10.92
C VAL A 86 -1.90 -0.46 -12.17
N LYS A 87 -2.16 0.84 -12.01
CA LYS A 87 -2.37 1.77 -13.13
C LYS A 87 -1.12 1.86 -14.01
N GLU A 88 0.04 2.09 -13.41
CA GLU A 88 1.34 2.11 -14.10
C GLU A 88 1.59 0.78 -14.83
N ALA A 89 1.33 -0.37 -14.18
CA ALA A 89 1.49 -1.66 -14.82
C ALA A 89 0.54 -1.87 -16.02
N ASN A 90 -0.67 -1.31 -15.98
CA ASN A 90 -1.59 -1.36 -17.12
C ASN A 90 -1.14 -0.47 -18.27
N ASP A 91 -0.61 0.72 -17.97
CA ASP A 91 -0.07 1.63 -18.98
C ASP A 91 1.13 0.98 -19.69
N TYR A 92 2.05 0.36 -18.93
CA TYR A 92 3.16 -0.40 -19.51
C TYR A 92 2.70 -1.60 -20.35
N ARG A 93 1.62 -2.31 -19.96
CA ARG A 93 1.07 -3.38 -20.79
C ARG A 93 0.65 -2.86 -22.15
N GLY A 94 -0.01 -1.70 -22.20
CA GLY A 94 -0.38 -1.05 -23.45
C GLY A 94 0.83 -0.75 -24.32
N LEU A 95 1.85 -0.11 -23.74
CA LEU A 95 3.09 0.25 -24.43
C LEU A 95 3.87 -0.97 -24.93
N VAL A 96 4.03 -2.01 -24.11
CA VAL A 96 4.72 -3.24 -24.50
C VAL A 96 3.98 -3.95 -25.64
N VAL A 97 2.65 -3.99 -25.60
CA VAL A 97 1.85 -4.61 -26.68
C VAL A 97 1.99 -3.81 -27.98
N GLU A 98 2.01 -2.48 -27.91
CA GLU A 98 2.26 -1.63 -29.08
C GLU A 98 3.65 -1.92 -29.68
N GLN A 99 4.70 -1.97 -28.86
CA GLN A 99 6.06 -2.27 -29.31
C GLN A 99 6.25 -3.70 -29.80
N LEU A 100 5.46 -4.66 -29.28
CA LEU A 100 5.46 -6.03 -29.78
C LEU A 100 4.98 -6.13 -31.23
N GLU A 101 4.20 -5.16 -31.74
CA GLU A 101 3.78 -5.19 -33.14
C GLU A 101 4.93 -5.01 -34.13
N ASP A 102 5.98 -4.29 -33.73
CA ASP A 102 7.19 -4.08 -34.55
C ASP A 102 8.14 -5.28 -34.51
N CYS A 103 7.91 -6.24 -33.61
CA CYS A 103 8.68 -7.48 -33.56
C CYS A 103 8.38 -8.40 -34.75
N ASN A 104 9.37 -9.25 -35.06
CA ASN A 104 9.21 -10.30 -36.07
C ASN A 104 8.07 -11.28 -35.72
N VAL A 105 7.49 -11.91 -36.73
CA VAL A 105 6.32 -12.79 -36.59
C VAL A 105 6.58 -13.97 -35.64
N GLU A 106 7.80 -14.51 -35.63
CA GLU A 106 8.16 -15.64 -34.77
C GLU A 106 8.19 -15.25 -33.27
N THR A 107 8.70 -14.06 -32.95
CA THR A 107 8.69 -13.52 -31.59
C THR A 107 7.26 -13.26 -31.13
N LYS A 108 6.40 -12.70 -32.00
CA LYS A 108 4.98 -12.52 -31.69
C LYS A 108 4.28 -13.85 -31.39
N ARG A 109 4.52 -14.88 -32.21
CA ARG A 109 3.99 -16.25 -31.99
C ARG A 109 4.49 -16.87 -30.70
N LEU A 110 5.73 -16.58 -30.29
CA LEU A 110 6.32 -17.06 -29.06
C LEU A 110 5.67 -16.40 -27.83
N VAL A 111 5.50 -15.07 -27.86
CA VAL A 111 5.06 -14.26 -26.72
C VAL A 111 3.53 -14.30 -26.52
N GLN A 112 2.74 -14.28 -27.59
CA GLN A 112 1.28 -14.21 -27.52
C GLN A 112 0.62 -15.24 -26.58
N PRO A 113 0.97 -16.55 -26.59
CA PRO A 113 0.34 -17.53 -25.70
C PRO A 113 0.74 -17.37 -24.22
N ILE A 114 1.92 -16.81 -23.96
CA ILE A 114 2.50 -16.70 -22.62
C ILE A 114 2.30 -15.30 -21.99
N LEU A 115 1.83 -14.32 -22.76
CA LEU A 115 1.66 -12.92 -22.32
C LEU A 115 0.74 -12.76 -21.11
N LYS A 116 -0.23 -13.67 -20.92
CA LYS A 116 -1.14 -13.69 -19.76
C LYS A 116 -0.45 -13.97 -18.42
N HIS A 117 0.79 -14.46 -18.44
CA HIS A 117 1.52 -14.83 -17.23
C HIS A 117 2.29 -13.64 -16.69
N ARG A 118 2.12 -13.35 -15.39
CA ARG A 118 2.74 -12.20 -14.72
C ARG A 118 4.26 -12.15 -14.87
N ILE A 119 4.92 -13.31 -14.87
CA ILE A 119 6.37 -13.39 -15.04
C ILE A 119 6.84 -12.84 -16.40
N ILE A 120 6.07 -13.08 -17.47
CA ILE A 120 6.36 -12.58 -18.81
C ILE A 120 6.14 -11.08 -18.87
N GLU A 121 5.06 -10.57 -18.29
CA GLU A 121 4.81 -9.12 -18.23
C GLU A 121 5.96 -8.38 -17.54
N VAL A 122 6.44 -8.90 -16.40
CA VAL A 122 7.56 -8.29 -15.67
C VAL A 122 8.84 -8.33 -16.50
N PHE A 123 9.11 -9.44 -17.19
CA PHE A 123 10.26 -9.59 -18.07
C PHE A 123 10.21 -8.61 -19.25
N LEU A 124 9.09 -8.53 -19.97
CA LEU A 124 8.94 -7.61 -21.11
C LEU A 124 8.99 -6.15 -20.67
N MET A 125 8.41 -5.81 -19.51
CA MET A 125 8.52 -4.47 -18.93
C MET A 125 9.98 -4.12 -18.59
N HIS A 126 10.76 -5.09 -18.10
CA HIS A 126 12.18 -4.87 -17.83
C HIS A 126 12.95 -4.57 -19.12
N ILE A 127 12.73 -5.35 -20.17
CA ILE A 127 13.32 -5.12 -21.50
C ILE A 127 12.92 -3.75 -22.05
N TYR A 128 11.64 -3.36 -21.90
CA TYR A 128 11.17 -2.05 -22.34
C TYR A 128 11.86 -0.91 -21.61
N LYS A 129 12.02 -1.02 -20.28
CA LYS A 129 12.76 -0.03 -19.49
C LYS A 129 14.23 0.03 -19.89
N GLU A 130 14.87 -1.12 -20.10
CA GLU A 130 16.25 -1.20 -20.56
C GLU A 130 16.42 -0.55 -21.95
N ALA A 131 15.48 -0.79 -22.87
CA ALA A 131 15.46 -0.17 -24.19
C ALA A 131 15.37 1.36 -24.09
N LEU A 132 14.49 1.89 -23.22
CA LEU A 132 14.39 3.33 -22.97
C LEU A 132 15.64 3.92 -22.33
N GLU A 133 16.26 3.23 -21.37
CA GLU A 133 17.47 3.68 -20.68
C GLU A 133 18.69 3.72 -21.61
N GLN A 134 18.77 2.78 -22.56
CA GLN A 134 19.88 2.65 -23.50
C GLN A 134 19.62 3.33 -24.86
N ASP A 135 18.48 3.98 -25.05
CA ASP A 135 18.03 4.59 -26.32
C ASP A 135 18.07 3.57 -27.50
N HIS A 136 17.67 2.34 -27.20
CA HIS A 136 17.56 1.25 -28.16
C HIS A 136 16.10 0.94 -28.48
N ASP A 137 15.87 0.34 -29.65
CA ASP A 137 14.56 -0.16 -30.00
C ASP A 137 14.20 -1.41 -29.18
N PHE A 138 12.95 -1.48 -28.71
CA PHE A 138 12.46 -2.60 -27.91
C PHE A 138 12.53 -3.92 -28.69
N ALA A 139 12.16 -3.90 -29.98
CA ALA A 139 12.15 -5.09 -30.80
C ALA A 139 13.56 -5.63 -31.04
N GLU A 140 14.55 -4.75 -31.22
CA GLU A 140 15.96 -5.11 -31.31
C GLU A 140 16.44 -5.80 -30.03
N LEU A 141 16.15 -5.21 -28.86
CA LEU A 141 16.62 -5.72 -27.56
C LEU A 141 15.95 -7.04 -27.19
N LEU A 142 14.66 -7.20 -27.49
CA LEU A 142 13.91 -8.44 -27.27
C LEU A 142 14.41 -9.60 -28.15
N GLN A 143 14.83 -9.29 -29.38
CA GLN A 143 15.31 -10.28 -30.34
C GLN A 143 16.79 -10.66 -30.16
N ARG A 144 17.50 -10.02 -29.20
CA ARG A 144 18.85 -10.47 -28.80
C ARG A 144 18.80 -11.91 -28.30
N GLU A 145 19.86 -12.66 -28.58
CA GLU A 145 19.90 -14.11 -28.37
C GLU A 145 19.58 -14.50 -26.92
N ASP A 146 20.12 -13.76 -25.95
CA ASP A 146 19.89 -14.02 -24.53
C ASP A 146 18.41 -13.86 -24.14
N ASN A 147 17.79 -12.74 -24.54
CA ASN A 147 16.40 -12.44 -24.22
C ASN A 147 15.43 -13.38 -24.95
N PHE A 148 15.70 -13.67 -26.21
CA PHE A 148 14.91 -14.62 -26.99
C PHE A 148 14.99 -16.03 -26.39
N ARG A 149 16.19 -16.47 -25.96
CA ARG A 149 16.37 -17.75 -25.28
C ARG A 149 15.60 -17.81 -23.97
N SER A 150 15.58 -16.73 -23.18
CA SER A 150 14.75 -16.66 -21.97
C SER A 150 13.26 -16.81 -22.28
N LEU A 151 12.74 -16.17 -23.34
CA LEU A 151 11.35 -16.35 -23.76
C LEU A 151 11.02 -17.79 -24.14
N CYS A 152 11.91 -18.47 -24.88
CA CYS A 152 11.75 -19.88 -25.19
C CYS A 152 11.68 -20.73 -23.92
N GLN A 153 12.60 -20.51 -22.97
CA GLN A 153 12.60 -21.23 -21.70
C GLN A 153 11.34 -20.99 -20.88
N PHE A 154 10.80 -19.76 -20.89
CA PHE A 154 9.54 -19.50 -20.20
C PHE A 154 8.39 -20.24 -20.87
N ARG A 155 8.31 -20.22 -22.20
CA ARG A 155 7.29 -20.98 -22.93
C ARG A 155 7.36 -22.46 -22.65
N ASP A 156 8.55 -23.05 -22.74
CA ASP A 156 8.74 -24.48 -22.48
C ASP A 156 8.26 -24.85 -21.07
N LYS A 157 8.53 -24.01 -20.06
CA LYS A 157 8.07 -24.25 -18.69
C LYS A 157 6.55 -24.09 -18.54
N ILE A 158 5.97 -23.09 -19.18
CA ILE A 158 4.52 -22.82 -19.10
C ILE A 158 3.74 -23.91 -19.85
N ASP A 159 4.25 -24.39 -20.99
CA ASP A 159 3.61 -25.44 -21.78
C ASP A 159 3.71 -26.83 -21.09
N LEU A 160 4.60 -26.99 -20.11
CA LEU A 160 4.75 -28.21 -19.29
C LEU A 160 3.84 -28.25 -18.05
N GLU A 161 3.27 -27.12 -17.63
CA GLU A 161 2.28 -27.01 -16.53
C GLU A 161 0.85 -27.28 -17.01
#